data_AF-A0A3A0UMC9-F1
#
_entry.id   AF-A0A3A0UMC9-F1
#
_cell.length_a   1.000
_cell.length_b   1.000
_cell.length_c   1.000
_cell.angle_alpha   90.00
_cell.angle_beta   90.00
_cell.angle_gamma   90.00
#
_symmetry.space_group_name_H-M   'P 1'
#
loop_
_entity.id
_entity.type
_entity.pdbx_description
1 polymer ?
#
loop_
_entity_poly.entity_id
_entity_poly.type
_entity_poly.pdbx_seq_one_letter_code
_entity_poly.pdbx_strand_id
1 'polypeptide(L)' 'MKTKKPMKESRSVKSIQIFPEDTNHHNTMFGGKLMAEIDEIAAIAAMRHSG' A
#
# COMPACT_ATOMS: atom_id res chain seq x y z
N MET A 1 25.80 -14.61 -6.33
CA MET A 1 25.30 -14.15 -5.00
C MET A 1 24.55 -12.84 -5.24
N LYS A 2 23.22 -12.78 -5.06
CA LYS A 2 22.47 -11.52 -5.27
C LYS A 2 22.98 -10.48 -4.27
N THR A 3 23.38 -9.31 -4.76
CA THR A 3 23.78 -8.19 -3.90
C THR A 3 22.57 -7.77 -3.05
N LYS A 4 22.81 -7.49 -1.76
CA LYS A 4 21.74 -7.04 -0.86
C LYS A 4 21.30 -5.64 -1.31
N LYS A 5 20.03 -5.49 -1.70
CA LYS A 5 19.46 -4.18 -2.02
C LYS A 5 19.13 -3.42 -0.71
N PRO A 6 19.54 -2.16 -0.56
CA PRO A 6 19.17 -1.36 0.60
C PRO A 6 17.66 -1.09 0.64
N MET A 7 17.04 -1.07 1.83
CA MET A 7 15.59 -0.92 2.01
C MET A 7 14.99 0.31 1.32
N LYS A 8 15.77 1.39 1.22
CA LYS A 8 15.34 2.65 0.57
C LYS A 8 14.98 2.49 -0.91
N GLU A 9 15.57 1.52 -1.62
CA GLU A 9 15.34 1.31 -3.06
C GLU A 9 13.93 0.77 -3.36
N SER A 10 13.31 0.08 -2.40
CA SER A 10 11.96 -0.48 -2.54
C SER A 10 10.89 0.32 -1.78
N ARG A 11 11.25 1.42 -1.11
CA ARG A 11 10.29 2.27 -0.38
C ARG A 11 9.24 2.80 -1.35
N SER A 12 7.98 2.53 -1.03
CA SER A 12 6.84 2.88 -1.87
C SER A 12 5.82 3.65 -1.04
N VAL A 13 5.28 4.75 -1.58
CA VAL A 13 4.34 5.63 -0.89
C VAL A 13 3.13 5.82 -1.79
N LYS A 14 1.94 5.58 -1.23
CA LYS A 14 0.65 5.85 -1.88
C LYS A 14 -0.12 6.82 -1.00
N SER A 15 -0.61 7.90 -1.60
CA SER A 15 -1.52 8.84 -0.93
C SER A 15 -2.88 8.73 -1.62
N ILE A 16 -3.91 8.50 -0.82
CA ILE A 16 -5.28 8.37 -1.32
C ILE A 16 -6.17 9.33 -0.56
N GLN A 17 -7.14 9.90 -1.27
CA GLN A 17 -8.24 10.63 -0.65
C GLN A 17 -9.36 9.64 -0.35
N ILE A 18 -10.01 9.82 0.80
CA ILE A 18 -11.14 9.00 1.22
C ILE A 18 -12.42 9.71 0.78
N PHE A 19 -13.20 9.04 -0.07
CA PHE A 19 -14.47 9.55 -0.56
C PHE A 19 -15.64 8.99 0.26
N PRO A 20 -16.84 9.60 0.18
CA PRO A 20 -18.01 9.09 0.92
C PRO A 20 -18.33 7.61 0.65
N GLU A 21 -18.07 7.12 -0.57
CA GLU A 21 -18.22 5.71 -0.96
C GLU A 21 -17.26 4.75 -0.22
N ASP A 22 -16.12 5.25 0.28
CA ASP A 22 -15.15 4.47 1.06
C ASP A 22 -15.50 4.43 2.56
N THR A 23 -16.55 5.14 2.97
CA THR A 23 -16.97 5.25 4.37
C THR A 23 -18.20 4.44 4.69
N ASN A 24 -18.26 3.94 5.92
CA ASN A 24 -19.44 3.26 6.45
C ASN A 24 -20.50 4.27 6.96
N HIS A 25 -21.63 3.77 7.45
CA HIS A 25 -22.72 4.58 8.00
C HIS A 25 -22.33 5.41 9.25
N HIS A 26 -21.15 5.19 9.83
CA HIS A 26 -20.58 6.01 10.89
C HIS A 26 -19.57 7.06 10.37
N ASN A 27 -19.49 7.28 9.05
CA ASN A 27 -18.54 8.20 8.39
C ASN A 27 -17.07 7.89 8.70
N THR A 28 -16.75 6.61 8.94
CA THR A 28 -15.38 6.14 9.10
C THR A 28 -15.01 5.23 7.94
N MET A 29 -13.74 5.20 7.55
CA MET A 29 -13.28 4.39 6.42
C MET A 29 -13.60 2.90 6.65
N PHE A 30 -14.06 2.21 5.61
CA PHE A 30 -14.16 0.77 5.63
C PHE A 30 -12.77 0.12 5.75
N GLY A 31 -12.59 -0.75 6.76
CA GLY A 31 -11.32 -1.47 6.96
C GLY A 31 -10.92 -2.33 5.76
N GLY A 32 -11.88 -2.86 5.00
CA GLY A 32 -11.62 -3.60 3.76
C GLY A 32 -10.91 -2.76 2.69
N LYS A 33 -11.31 -1.49 2.55
CA LYS A 33 -10.66 -0.54 1.65
C LYS A 33 -9.21 -0.30 2.08
N LEU A 34 -8.98 -0.06 3.36
CA LEU A 34 -7.62 0.12 3.89
C LEU A 34 -6.73 -1.11 3.61
N MET A 35 -7.23 -2.32 3.83
CA MET A 35 -6.46 -3.55 3.59
C MET A 35 -6.13 -3.75 2.10
N ALA A 36 -7.06 -3.44 1.19
CA ALA A 36 -6.80 -3.53 -0.24
C ALA A 36 -5.69 -2.56 -0.69
N GLU A 37 -5.69 -1.34 -0.17
CA GLU A 37 -4.67 -0.33 -0.47
C GLU A 37 -3.29 -0.70 0.09
N ILE A 38 -3.25 -1.36 1.26
CA ILE A 38 -2.02 -1.92 1.85
C ILE A 38 -1.45 -3.04 0.98
N ASP A 39 -2.29 -3.98 0.52
CA ASP A 39 -1.85 -5.09 -0.32
C ASP A 39 -1.23 -4.58 -1.63
N GLU A 40 -1.87 -3.61 -2.28
CA GLU A 40 -1.38 -3.03 -3.52
C GLU A 40 0.00 -2.38 -3.38
N ILE A 41 0.19 -1.51 -2.36
CA ILE A 41 1.48 -0.85 -2.17
C ILE A 41 2.58 -1.82 -1.70
N ALA A 42 2.21 -2.85 -0.94
CA ALA A 42 3.11 -3.92 -0.53
C ALA A 42 3.60 -4.74 -1.74
N ALA A 43 2.70 -5.08 -2.66
CA ALA A 43 3.06 -5.78 -3.89
C ALA A 43 4.03 -4.96 -4.75
N ILE A 44 3.82 -3.65 -4.89
CA ILE A 44 4.75 -2.74 -5.58
C ILE A 44 6.12 -2.72 -4.90
N ALA A 45 6.17 -2.60 -3.58
CA ALA A 45 7.42 -2.60 -2.83
C ALA A 45 8.17 -3.94 -2.99
N ALA A 46 7.46 -5.06 -2.93
CA ALA A 46 8.01 -6.40 -3.11
C ALA A 46 8.57 -6.59 -4.53
N MET A 47 7.85 -6.15 -5.57
CA MET A 47 8.32 -6.21 -6.96
C MET A 47 9.59 -5.39 -7.16
N ARG A 48 9.67 -4.18 -6.59
CA ARG A 48 10.89 -3.33 -6.66
C ARG A 48 12.09 -3.97 -5.96
N HIS A 49 11.86 -4.64 -4.84
CA HIS A 49 12.93 -5.28 -4.06
C HIS A 49 13.40 -6.59 -4.70
N SER A 50 12.48 -7.43 -5.15
CA SER A 50 12.76 -8.82 -5.52
C SER A 50 12.88 -9.06 -7.03
N GLY A 51 12.30 -8.18 -7.86
CA GLY A 51 12.52 -8.12 -9.31
C GLY A 51 13.95 -7.78 -9.65
#